data_AF-A0A1J4LTJ3-F1
#
_entry.id   AF-A0A1J4LTJ3-F1
#
_cell.length_a   1.000
_cell.length_b   1.000
_cell.length_c   1.000
_cell.angle_alpha   90.00
_cell.angle_beta   90.00
_cell.angle_gamma   90.00
#
_symmetry.space_group_name_H-M   'P 1'
#
loop_
_entity.id
_entity.type
_entity.pdbx_description
1 polymer ?
#
loop_
_entity_poly.entity_id
_entity_poly.type
_entity_poly.pdbx_seq_one_letter_code
_entity_poly.pdbx_strand_id
1 'polypeptide(L)'
;MEDDNSRGHENSADVPDFGMSALLTKNQRKYLNGKSDIEKKSAQERAVRARIRNRLYQSIVDLGLLHQHLEHRDLAKAVEDPNGVPISASIHDNIDAALALLLDGAIENRGGNIKYVGQTEETLEKILEKALTTMYLSHGQSVEQVNVDLNVNIGESLDEIAEKELEQLQPEELRQLAITGHIPFEKYEEILVNR
;
A
#
# COMPACT_ATOMS: atom_id res chain seq x y z
N MET A 1 7.76 -47.89 -21.48
CA MET A 1 7.34 -47.45 -20.14
C MET A 1 7.68 -45.99 -20.09
N GLU A 2 6.64 -45.22 -20.38
CA GLU A 2 6.51 -43.77 -20.32
C GLU A 2 6.57 -43.26 -18.87
N ASP A 3 6.46 -41.93 -18.77
CA ASP A 3 6.30 -41.04 -17.61
C ASP A 3 7.63 -40.36 -17.20
N ASP A 4 8.01 -39.16 -17.67
CA ASP A 4 7.27 -37.88 -17.85
C ASP A 4 6.52 -37.50 -16.57
N ASN A 5 7.02 -36.58 -15.73
CA ASN A 5 6.79 -35.12 -15.71
C ASN A 5 7.02 -34.78 -14.20
N SER A 6 7.44 -33.65 -13.69
CA SER A 6 7.54 -32.28 -14.16
C SER A 6 8.28 -31.56 -13.02
N ARG A 7 9.53 -31.11 -13.22
CA ARG A 7 10.12 -30.12 -12.32
C ARG A 7 9.54 -28.78 -12.71
N GLY A 8 8.49 -28.38 -11.99
CA GLY A 8 7.86 -27.08 -12.13
C GLY A 8 8.91 -25.98 -12.12
N HIS A 9 8.98 -25.25 -13.22
CA HIS A 9 9.62 -23.94 -13.28
C HIS A 9 8.92 -23.04 -12.26
N GLU A 10 9.57 -22.82 -11.11
CA GLU A 10 9.34 -21.62 -10.32
C GLU A 10 9.78 -20.43 -11.17
N ASN A 11 8.87 -19.94 -12.02
CA ASN A 11 8.96 -18.62 -12.64
C ASN A 11 8.70 -17.56 -11.57
N SER A 12 9.52 -17.50 -10.52
CA SER A 12 9.80 -16.21 -9.90
C SER A 12 10.84 -15.57 -10.78
N ALA A 13 10.42 -14.70 -11.70
CA ALA A 13 11.35 -13.85 -12.42
C ALA A 13 12.26 -13.19 -11.38
N ASP A 14 13.53 -13.63 -11.33
CA ASP A 14 14.58 -13.01 -10.56
C ASP A 14 14.74 -11.60 -11.12
N VAL A 15 14.00 -10.65 -10.52
CA VAL A 15 14.14 -9.23 -10.81
C VAL A 15 15.61 -8.90 -10.59
N PRO A 16 16.36 -8.43 -11.61
CA PRO A 16 17.78 -8.22 -11.47
C PRO A 16 18.07 -7.27 -10.32
N ASP A 17 18.92 -7.70 -9.39
CA ASP A 17 19.39 -6.86 -8.28
C ASP A 17 20.47 -5.91 -8.84
N PHE A 18 20.03 -4.79 -9.43
CA PHE A 18 20.91 -3.76 -9.99
C PHE A 18 21.71 -2.98 -8.92
N GLY A 19 21.89 -3.51 -7.70
CA GLY A 19 22.43 -2.75 -6.58
C GLY A 19 21.50 -1.59 -6.18
N MET A 20 20.21 -1.71 -6.47
CA MET A 20 19.21 -0.66 -6.27
C MET A 20 19.02 -0.41 -4.78
N SER A 21 19.31 0.80 -4.32
CA SER A 21 18.89 1.28 -3.00
C SER A 21 17.39 1.54 -3.01
N ALA A 22 16.59 0.48 -3.00
CA ALA A 22 15.15 0.57 -2.82
C ALA A 22 14.80 0.98 -1.37
N LEU A 23 13.58 1.51 -1.17
CA LEU A 23 13.00 1.81 0.15
C LEU A 23 13.17 0.62 1.12
N LEU A 24 12.93 -0.61 0.65
CA LEU A 24 13.18 -1.83 1.41
C LEU A 24 14.19 -2.73 0.71
N THR A 25 15.15 -3.22 1.48
CA THR A 25 16.05 -4.31 1.08
C THR A 25 15.32 -5.65 1.02
N LYS A 26 15.86 -6.64 0.29
CA LYS A 26 15.30 -8.01 0.20
C LYS A 26 15.05 -8.63 1.58
N ASN A 27 15.98 -8.44 2.53
CA ASN A 27 15.84 -8.98 3.88
C ASN A 27 14.75 -8.28 4.70
N GLN A 28 14.55 -6.97 4.51
CA GLN A 28 13.45 -6.24 5.16
C GLN A 28 12.09 -6.66 4.62
N ARG A 29 11.97 -6.90 3.30
CA ARG A 29 10.74 -7.45 2.71
C ARG A 29 10.44 -8.85 3.24
N LYS A 30 11.45 -9.73 3.31
CA LYS A 30 11.29 -11.07 3.93
C LYS A 30 10.81 -10.96 5.38
N TYR A 31 11.36 -10.03 6.15
CA TYR A 31 10.95 -9.79 7.53
C TYR A 31 9.49 -9.33 7.63
N LEU A 32 9.06 -8.33 6.85
CA LEU A 32 7.67 -7.84 6.87
C LEU A 32 6.67 -8.91 6.39
N ASN A 33 7.06 -9.75 5.44
CA ASN A 33 6.24 -10.86 4.95
C ASN A 33 6.23 -12.09 5.89
N GLY A 34 6.83 -12.00 7.09
CA GLY A 34 6.89 -13.10 8.04
C GLY A 34 7.80 -14.27 7.63
N LYS A 35 8.59 -14.12 6.56
CA LYS A 35 9.49 -15.15 6.00
C LYS A 35 10.93 -15.02 6.50
N SER A 36 11.13 -14.49 7.71
CA SER A 36 12.45 -14.24 8.29
C SER A 36 12.58 -14.97 9.61
N ASP A 37 13.77 -15.53 9.86
CA ASP A 37 14.10 -16.24 11.11
C ASP A 37 14.44 -15.28 12.27
N ILE A 38 13.98 -14.03 12.20
CA ILE A 38 14.27 -13.04 13.24
C ILE A 38 13.30 -13.28 14.41
N GLU A 39 13.86 -13.58 15.57
CA GLU A 39 13.09 -13.78 16.80
C GLU A 39 12.34 -12.50 17.22
N LYS A 40 11.07 -12.66 17.62
CA LYS A 40 10.22 -11.57 18.13
C LYS A 40 10.80 -11.00 19.43
N LYS A 41 10.71 -9.68 19.59
CA LYS A 41 11.25 -8.85 20.68
C LYS A 41 12.78 -8.89 20.84
N SER A 42 13.51 -9.51 19.90
CA SER A 42 14.97 -9.56 19.94
C SER A 42 15.62 -8.20 19.67
N ALA A 43 16.91 -8.06 20.03
CA ALA A 43 17.71 -6.89 19.66
C ALA A 43 17.81 -6.74 18.12
N GLN A 44 17.90 -7.86 17.41
CA GLN A 44 17.96 -7.89 15.95
C GLN A 44 16.65 -7.38 15.32
N GLU A 45 15.49 -7.78 15.86
CA GLU A 45 14.20 -7.27 15.40
C GLU A 45 14.10 -5.75 15.57
N ARG A 46 14.46 -5.24 16.76
CA ARG A 46 14.47 -3.80 17.03
C ARG A 46 15.36 -3.04 16.03
N ALA A 47 16.53 -3.57 15.73
CA ALA A 47 17.46 -2.98 14.76
C ALA A 47 16.92 -3.01 13.31
N VAL A 48 16.24 -4.09 12.91
CA VAL A 48 15.60 -4.18 11.59
C VAL A 48 14.43 -3.20 11.49
N ARG A 49 13.54 -3.16 12.48
CA ARG A 49 12.41 -2.20 12.54
C ARG A 49 12.90 -0.75 12.51
N ALA A 50 13.94 -0.42 13.27
CA ALA A 50 14.54 0.92 13.25
C ALA A 50 15.06 1.31 11.85
N ARG A 51 15.75 0.39 11.16
CA ARG A 51 16.21 0.62 9.79
C ARG A 51 15.07 0.79 8.80
N ILE A 52 13.98 0.04 8.94
CA ILE A 52 12.77 0.20 8.10
C ILE A 52 12.18 1.59 8.29
N ARG A 53 11.95 2.03 9.55
CA ARG A 53 11.44 3.38 9.83
C ARG A 53 12.32 4.48 9.26
N ASN A 54 13.64 4.38 9.44
CA ASN A 54 14.57 5.38 8.91
C ASN A 54 14.52 5.45 7.38
N ARG A 55 14.45 4.31 6.69
CA ARG A 55 14.33 4.28 5.23
C ARG A 55 13.00 4.82 4.74
N LEU A 56 11.90 4.52 5.43
CA LEU A 56 10.59 5.08 5.12
C LEU A 56 10.62 6.61 5.21
N TYR A 57 11.15 7.15 6.31
CA TYR A 57 11.30 8.59 6.49
C TYR A 57 12.14 9.22 5.36
N GLN A 58 13.32 8.67 5.07
CA GLN A 58 14.18 9.19 4.00
C GLN A 58 13.49 9.11 2.64
N SER A 59 12.77 8.03 2.35
CA SER A 59 12.09 7.89 1.06
C SER A 59 10.95 8.90 0.88
N ILE A 60 10.25 9.27 1.95
CA ILE A 60 9.24 10.35 1.89
C ILE A 60 9.90 11.69 1.53
N VAL A 61 11.07 11.97 2.10
CA VAL A 61 11.85 13.17 1.74
C VAL A 61 12.31 13.10 0.28
N ASP A 62 12.82 11.94 -0.14
CA ASP A 62 13.28 11.71 -1.52
C ASP A 62 12.14 11.86 -2.54
N LEU A 63 10.91 11.43 -2.23
CA LEU A 63 9.74 11.66 -3.09
C LEU A 63 9.50 13.14 -3.35
N GLY A 64 9.71 14.00 -2.34
CA GLY A 64 9.64 15.45 -2.50
C GLY A 64 10.71 15.99 -3.45
N LEU A 65 11.94 15.49 -3.34
CA LEU A 65 13.05 15.87 -4.23
C LEU A 65 12.80 15.39 -5.67
N LEU A 66 12.35 14.15 -5.83
CA LEU A 66 12.03 13.58 -7.13
C LEU A 66 10.91 14.38 -7.80
N HIS A 67 9.84 14.72 -7.08
CA HIS A 67 8.77 15.53 -7.65
C HIS A 67 9.26 16.91 -8.14
N GLN A 68 10.21 17.53 -7.43
CA GLN A 68 10.73 18.86 -7.77
C GLN A 68 11.75 18.85 -8.91
N HIS A 69 12.51 17.76 -9.08
CA HIS A 69 13.71 17.76 -9.90
C HIS A 69 13.78 16.64 -10.95
N LEU A 70 12.96 15.60 -10.83
CA LEU A 70 12.95 14.51 -11.81
C LEU A 70 12.33 15.00 -13.12
N GLU A 71 12.99 14.69 -14.23
CA GLU A 71 12.47 15.04 -15.54
C GLU A 71 11.23 14.19 -15.89
N HIS A 72 10.26 14.79 -16.58
CA HIS A 72 9.02 14.10 -16.99
C HIS A 72 9.29 12.79 -17.76
N ARG A 73 10.35 12.74 -18.58
CA ARG A 73 10.73 11.52 -19.31
C ARG A 73 11.16 10.37 -18.41
N ASP A 74 11.81 10.69 -17.29
CA ASP A 74 12.33 9.71 -16.35
C ASP A 74 11.22 9.27 -15.41
N LEU A 75 10.32 10.19 -15.05
CA LEU A 75 9.08 9.86 -14.34
C LEU A 75 8.22 8.86 -15.11
N ALA A 76 8.03 9.08 -16.43
CA ALA A 76 7.27 8.17 -17.28
C ALA A 76 7.86 6.75 -17.29
N LYS A 77 9.20 6.64 -17.36
CA LYS A 77 9.88 5.33 -17.29
C LYS A 77 9.84 4.70 -15.91
N ALA A 78 9.83 5.50 -14.84
CA ALA A 78 9.80 5.00 -13.47
C ALA A 78 8.49 4.28 -13.11
N VAL A 79 7.43 4.50 -13.89
CA VAL A 79 6.12 3.85 -13.74
C VAL A 79 5.86 2.77 -14.80
N GLU A 80 6.90 2.34 -15.54
CA GLU A 80 6.85 1.18 -16.43
C GLU A 80 7.41 -0.06 -15.72
N ASP A 81 6.99 -1.25 -16.17
CA ASP A 81 7.62 -2.50 -15.75
C ASP A 81 9.02 -2.64 -16.39
N PRO A 82 9.84 -3.62 -15.96
CA PRO A 82 11.14 -3.87 -16.58
C PRO A 82 11.10 -4.14 -18.09
N ASN A 83 9.94 -4.41 -18.66
CA ASN A 83 9.71 -4.65 -20.10
C ASN A 83 9.13 -3.41 -20.82
N GLY A 84 8.99 -2.26 -20.17
CA GLY A 84 8.43 -1.04 -20.74
C GLY A 84 6.90 -1.06 -20.87
N VAL A 85 6.22 -1.99 -20.22
CA VAL A 85 4.76 -2.04 -20.19
C VAL A 85 4.28 -1.11 -19.07
N PRO A 86 3.36 -0.16 -19.37
CA PRO A 86 2.71 0.61 -18.32
C PRO A 86 2.03 -0.35 -17.36
N ILE A 87 2.51 -0.40 -16.12
CA ILE A 87 1.91 -1.24 -15.10
C ILE A 87 0.63 -0.52 -14.68
N SER A 88 -0.52 -0.83 -15.29
CA SER A 88 -1.76 -0.12 -14.91
C SER A 88 -2.31 -0.67 -13.59
N ALA A 89 -2.68 -1.95 -13.53
CA ALA A 89 -3.36 -2.50 -12.34
C ALA A 89 -2.48 -2.52 -11.08
N SER A 90 -1.27 -3.08 -11.14
CA SER A 90 -0.46 -3.24 -9.91
C SER A 90 0.26 -1.98 -9.45
N ILE A 91 0.42 -0.94 -10.28
CA ILE A 91 0.85 0.38 -9.78
C ILE A 91 -0.30 1.05 -9.05
N HIS A 92 -1.53 0.98 -9.57
CA HIS A 92 -2.68 1.55 -8.86
C HIS A 92 -2.83 0.94 -7.46
N ASP A 93 -2.76 -0.39 -7.33
CA ASP A 93 -2.83 -1.06 -6.02
C ASP A 93 -1.68 -0.63 -5.08
N ASN A 94 -0.47 -0.43 -5.60
CA ASN A 94 0.67 0.03 -4.81
C ASN A 94 0.60 1.52 -4.46
N ILE A 95 -0.01 2.35 -5.31
CA ILE A 95 -0.29 3.76 -5.02
C ILE A 95 -1.31 3.84 -3.89
N ASP A 96 -2.38 3.06 -3.94
CA ASP A 96 -3.41 3.02 -2.90
C ASP A 96 -2.81 2.61 -1.55
N ALA A 97 -2.01 1.54 -1.54
CA ALA A 97 -1.31 1.10 -0.34
C ALA A 97 -0.29 2.14 0.18
N ALA A 98 0.42 2.82 -0.72
CA ALA A 98 1.35 3.88 -0.33
C ALA A 98 0.64 5.09 0.26
N LEU A 99 -0.47 5.53 -0.34
CA LEU A 99 -1.30 6.62 0.17
C LEU A 99 -1.88 6.25 1.55
N ALA A 100 -2.44 5.06 1.71
CA ALA A 100 -2.94 4.58 2.99
C ALA A 100 -1.84 4.61 4.07
N LEU A 101 -0.64 4.09 3.77
CA LEU A 101 0.49 4.12 4.70
C LEU A 101 0.90 5.55 5.11
N LEU A 102 0.90 6.50 4.16
CA LEU A 102 1.23 7.89 4.45
C LEU A 102 0.18 8.55 5.34
N LEU A 103 -1.10 8.21 5.15
CA LEU A 103 -2.20 8.71 5.97
C LEU A 103 -2.19 8.11 7.37
N ASP A 104 -1.96 6.81 7.51
CA ASP A 104 -1.75 6.16 8.80
C ASP A 104 -0.59 6.83 9.54
N GLY A 105 0.53 7.08 8.87
CA GLY A 105 1.67 7.80 9.43
C GLY A 105 1.31 9.22 9.89
N ALA A 106 0.43 9.92 9.17
CA ALA A 106 -0.06 11.24 9.56
C ALA A 106 -0.96 11.18 10.80
N ILE A 107 -1.80 10.16 10.93
CA ILE A 107 -2.68 9.91 12.08
C ILE A 107 -1.85 9.52 13.31
N GLU A 108 -0.90 8.61 13.16
CA GLU A 108 0.01 8.16 14.23
C GLU A 108 0.83 9.33 14.80
N ASN A 109 1.33 10.22 13.93
CA ASN A 109 2.02 11.45 14.37
C ASN A 109 1.13 12.40 15.19
N ARG A 110 -0.20 12.22 15.17
CA ARG A 110 -1.19 13.01 15.93
C ARG A 110 -1.80 12.23 17.09
N GLY A 111 -1.25 11.08 17.46
CA GLY A 111 -1.69 10.30 18.63
C GLY A 111 -2.56 9.08 18.32
N GLY A 112 -2.67 8.67 17.06
CA GLY A 112 -3.11 7.31 16.68
C GLY A 112 -4.60 6.99 16.84
N ASN A 113 -5.45 7.96 17.21
CA ASN A 113 -6.88 7.70 17.44
C ASN A 113 -7.75 8.22 16.30
N ILE A 114 -8.12 7.34 15.37
CA ILE A 114 -8.95 7.64 14.20
C ILE A 114 -10.30 8.29 14.56
N LYS A 115 -10.89 7.98 15.74
CA LYS A 115 -12.16 8.55 16.21
C LYS A 115 -12.05 9.99 16.71
N TYR A 116 -10.86 10.44 17.14
CA TYR A 116 -10.62 11.84 17.56
C TYR A 116 -10.14 12.72 16.41
N VAL A 117 -9.75 12.13 15.28
CA VAL A 117 -9.39 12.90 14.10
C VAL A 117 -10.65 13.12 13.26
N GLY A 118 -11.64 13.85 13.81
CA GLY A 118 -12.68 14.55 13.05
C GLY A 118 -12.14 15.65 12.11
N GLN A 119 -10.84 15.55 11.78
CA GLN A 119 -10.04 16.35 10.88
C GLN A 119 -9.31 15.45 9.86
N THR A 120 -9.58 14.13 9.79
CA THR A 120 -8.86 13.22 8.89
C THR A 120 -9.26 13.53 7.47
N GLU A 121 -10.56 13.64 7.23
CA GLU A 121 -11.15 14.06 5.97
C GLU A 121 -10.64 15.45 5.60
N GLU A 122 -10.82 16.46 6.46
CA GLU A 122 -10.32 17.83 6.19
C GLU A 122 -8.80 17.89 5.94
N THR A 123 -8.01 17.09 6.66
CA THR A 123 -6.55 17.02 6.45
C THR A 123 -6.24 16.34 5.12
N LEU A 124 -6.95 15.27 4.78
CA LEU A 124 -6.77 14.52 3.55
C LEU A 124 -7.21 15.35 2.34
N GLU A 125 -8.35 16.04 2.42
CA GLU A 125 -8.82 17.03 1.44
C GLU A 125 -7.73 18.06 1.18
N LYS A 126 -7.19 18.71 2.22
CA LYS A 126 -6.09 19.68 2.08
C LYS A 126 -4.82 19.07 1.47
N ILE A 127 -4.47 17.84 1.84
CA ILE A 127 -3.31 17.13 1.26
C ILE A 127 -3.54 16.88 -0.23
N LEU A 128 -4.72 16.39 -0.61
CA LEU A 128 -5.08 16.10 -2.00
C LEU A 128 -5.20 17.37 -2.83
N GLU A 129 -5.82 18.43 -2.31
CA GLU A 129 -5.88 19.75 -2.96
C GLU A 129 -4.48 20.26 -3.27
N LYS A 130 -3.57 20.19 -2.31
CA LYS A 130 -2.17 20.61 -2.49
C LYS A 130 -1.42 19.72 -3.49
N ALA A 131 -1.62 18.41 -3.43
CA ALA A 131 -0.99 17.46 -4.35
C ALA A 131 -1.44 17.72 -5.80
N LEU A 132 -2.75 17.85 -6.03
CA LEU A 132 -3.34 18.16 -7.33
C LEU A 132 -2.87 19.52 -7.84
N THR A 133 -2.86 20.55 -6.99
CA THR A 133 -2.35 21.87 -7.33
C THR A 133 -0.90 21.80 -7.80
N THR A 134 -0.05 21.11 -7.05
CA THR A 134 1.38 20.98 -7.39
C THR A 134 1.58 20.20 -8.70
N MET A 135 0.79 19.15 -8.91
CA MET A 135 0.79 18.38 -10.16
C MET A 135 0.42 19.24 -11.36
N TYR A 136 -0.66 20.02 -11.30
CA TYR A 136 -1.03 20.90 -12.43
C TYR A 136 0.02 21.97 -12.71
N LEU A 137 0.56 22.59 -11.65
CA LEU A 137 1.63 23.60 -11.78
C LEU A 137 2.90 23.00 -12.42
N SER A 138 3.28 21.77 -12.08
CA SER A 138 4.45 21.10 -12.68
C SER A 138 4.27 20.76 -14.16
N HIS A 139 3.03 20.76 -14.65
CA HIS A 139 2.67 20.61 -16.06
C HIS A 139 2.41 21.96 -16.75
N GLY A 140 2.80 23.07 -16.13
CA GLY A 140 2.65 24.42 -16.68
C GLY A 140 1.21 24.92 -16.74
N GLN A 141 0.29 24.28 -16.02
CA GLN A 141 -1.11 24.69 -15.94
C GLN A 141 -1.31 25.59 -14.72
N SER A 142 -1.97 26.73 -14.92
CA SER A 142 -2.42 27.58 -13.81
C SER A 142 -3.62 26.97 -13.12
N VAL A 143 -3.66 27.02 -11.79
CA VAL A 143 -4.75 26.49 -10.97
C VAL A 143 -5.45 27.65 -10.27
N GLU A 144 -6.74 27.83 -10.56
CA GLU A 144 -7.56 28.84 -9.87
C GLU A 144 -8.09 28.30 -8.53
N GLN A 145 -8.59 27.07 -8.53
CA GLN A 145 -9.13 26.39 -7.35
C GLN A 145 -9.09 24.87 -7.55
N VAL A 146 -8.75 24.13 -6.50
CA VAL A 146 -9.00 22.70 -6.38
C VAL A 146 -9.96 22.51 -5.21
N ASN A 147 -11.02 21.74 -5.41
CA ASN A 147 -11.97 21.38 -4.36
C ASN A 147 -11.96 19.86 -4.22
N VAL A 148 -11.65 19.37 -3.03
CA VAL A 148 -11.78 17.95 -2.70
C VAL A 148 -12.76 17.86 -1.53
N ASP A 149 -13.79 17.03 -1.70
CA ASP A 149 -14.82 16.78 -0.69
C ASP A 149 -14.88 15.27 -0.44
N LEU A 150 -14.59 14.85 0.79
CA LEU A 150 -14.54 13.47 1.21
C LEU A 150 -15.60 13.19 2.24
N ASN A 151 -16.40 12.16 1.95
CA ASN A 151 -17.45 11.69 2.84
C ASN A 151 -17.24 10.20 3.13
N VAL A 152 -16.76 9.90 4.34
CA VAL A 152 -16.55 8.53 4.81
C VAL A 152 -17.64 8.13 5.79
N ASN A 153 -18.48 7.19 5.38
CA ASN A 153 -19.49 6.59 6.26
C ASN A 153 -18.86 5.42 7.03
N ILE A 154 -18.51 5.66 8.29
CA ILE A 154 -17.98 4.60 9.17
C ILE A 154 -19.15 3.72 9.63
N GLY A 155 -19.12 2.44 9.22
CA GLY A 155 -20.08 1.42 9.64
C GLY A 155 -19.78 0.80 11.00
N GLU A 156 -20.36 -0.37 11.25
CA GLU A 156 -20.04 -1.20 12.42
C GLU A 156 -18.54 -1.58 12.43
N SER A 157 -18.01 -1.89 13.63
CA SER A 157 -16.62 -2.32 13.72
C SER A 157 -16.42 -3.70 13.09
N LEU A 158 -15.22 -3.95 12.57
CA LEU A 158 -14.90 -5.25 11.96
C LEU A 158 -15.04 -6.42 12.94
N ASP A 159 -14.76 -6.19 14.22
CA ASP A 159 -14.95 -7.20 15.28
C ASP A 159 -16.44 -7.56 15.43
N GLU A 160 -17.33 -6.56 15.46
CA GLU A 160 -18.79 -6.78 15.52
C GLU A 160 -19.32 -7.48 14.27
N ILE A 161 -18.80 -7.13 13.08
CA ILE A 161 -19.17 -7.79 11.82
C ILE A 161 -18.69 -9.25 11.83
N ALA A 162 -17.49 -9.53 12.35
CA ALA A 162 -16.91 -10.87 12.40
C ALA A 162 -17.67 -11.83 13.33
N GLU A 163 -18.45 -11.30 14.28
CA GLU A 163 -19.32 -12.10 15.16
C GLU A 163 -20.62 -12.55 14.47
N LYS A 164 -21.00 -11.95 13.34
CA LYS A 164 -22.21 -12.31 12.57
C LYS A 164 -22.00 -13.58 11.74
N GLU A 165 -23.09 -14.24 11.37
CA GLU A 165 -23.05 -15.36 10.42
C GLU A 165 -22.63 -14.88 9.03
N LEU A 166 -21.54 -15.44 8.49
CA LEU A 166 -20.93 -14.99 7.24
C LEU A 166 -21.89 -15.10 6.05
N GLU A 167 -22.76 -16.11 6.06
CA GLU A 167 -23.77 -16.36 5.04
C GLU A 167 -24.85 -15.26 5.00
N GLN A 168 -24.97 -14.47 6.07
CA GLN A 168 -25.94 -13.36 6.18
C GLN A 168 -25.30 -11.99 5.86
N LEU A 169 -23.97 -11.89 5.82
CA LEU A 169 -23.24 -10.65 5.57
C LEU A 169 -23.35 -10.18 4.13
N GLN A 170 -23.43 -8.88 3.89
CA GLN A 170 -23.39 -8.34 2.53
C GLN A 170 -22.02 -8.62 1.88
N PRO A 171 -21.94 -8.73 0.54
CA PRO A 171 -20.67 -8.96 -0.16
C PRO A 171 -19.56 -7.98 0.23
N GLU A 172 -19.92 -6.73 0.53
CA GLU A 172 -18.98 -5.69 0.95
C GLU A 172 -18.45 -5.93 2.38
N GLU A 173 -19.30 -6.35 3.31
CA GLU A 173 -18.89 -6.71 4.68
C GLU A 173 -17.94 -7.93 4.65
N LEU A 174 -18.27 -8.94 3.84
CA LEU A 174 -17.40 -10.11 3.64
C LEU A 174 -16.04 -9.72 3.03
N ARG A 175 -16.04 -8.82 2.04
CA ARG A 175 -14.81 -8.30 1.43
C ARG A 175 -13.95 -7.57 2.46
N GLN A 176 -14.56 -6.74 3.31
CA GLN A 176 -13.85 -6.03 4.39
C GLN A 176 -13.21 -7.02 5.39
N LEU A 177 -13.92 -8.07 5.81
CA LEU A 177 -13.35 -9.11 6.69
C LEU A 177 -12.19 -9.86 6.02
N ALA A 178 -12.27 -10.14 4.72
CA ALA A 178 -11.21 -10.84 3.99
C ALA A 178 -9.95 -9.98 3.83
N ILE A 179 -10.11 -8.71 3.42
CA ILE A 179 -8.99 -7.77 3.25
C ILE A 179 -8.24 -7.54 4.56
N THR A 180 -8.97 -7.53 5.68
CA THR A 180 -8.40 -7.31 7.01
C THR A 180 -7.94 -8.58 7.71
N GLY A 181 -8.11 -9.75 7.09
CA GLY A 181 -7.63 -11.03 7.59
C GLY A 181 -8.46 -11.63 8.73
N HIS A 182 -9.67 -11.12 8.99
CA HIS A 182 -10.63 -11.72 9.92
C HIS A 182 -11.17 -13.05 9.37
N ILE A 183 -11.20 -13.21 8.05
CA ILE A 183 -11.46 -14.48 7.37
C ILE A 183 -10.39 -14.73 6.28
N PRO A 184 -10.09 -15.99 5.95
CA PRO A 184 -9.28 -16.32 4.78
C PRO A 184 -9.96 -15.85 3.48
N PHE A 185 -9.18 -15.43 2.49
CA PHE A 185 -9.71 -14.95 1.22
C PHE A 185 -10.45 -16.06 0.44
N GLU A 186 -9.99 -17.30 0.56
CA GLU A 186 -10.61 -18.48 -0.06
C GLU A 186 -12.03 -18.70 0.48
N LYS A 187 -12.24 -18.44 1.78
CA LYS A 187 -13.55 -18.54 2.42
C LYS A 187 -14.52 -17.47 1.92
N TYR A 188 -14.00 -16.28 1.62
CA TYR A 188 -14.76 -15.22 0.98
C TYR A 188 -15.23 -15.63 -0.43
N GLU A 189 -14.32 -16.17 -1.25
CA GLU A 189 -14.65 -16.66 -2.59
C GLU A 189 -15.70 -17.78 -2.56
N GLU A 190 -15.55 -18.75 -1.65
CA GLU A 190 -16.49 -19.86 -1.49
C GLU A 190 -17.93 -19.38 -1.20
N ILE A 191 -18.09 -18.41 -0.29
CA ILE A 191 -19.41 -17.89 0.09
C ILE A 191 -20.05 -17.11 -1.07
N LEU A 192 -19.26 -16.38 -1.86
CA LEU A 192 -19.79 -15.66 -3.02
C LEU A 192 -20.23 -16.58 -4.15
N VAL A 193 -19.53 -17.70 -4.35
CA VAL A 193 -19.87 -18.68 -5.39
C VAL A 193 -21.13 -19.47 -5.03
N ASN A 194 -21.40 -19.68 -3.74
CA ASN A 194 -22.53 -20.48 -3.23
C ASN A 194 -23.80 -19.67 -2.94
N ARG A 195 -23.85 -18.39 -3.31
CA ARG A 195 -25.03 -17.51 -3.22
C ARG A 195 -25.82 -17.47 -4.52
#